data_AF-A0AB37WQE0-F1
#
_entry.id   AF-A0AB37WQE0-F1
#
_cell.length_a   1.000
_cell.length_b   1.000
_cell.length_c   1.000
_cell.angle_alpha   90.00
_cell.angle_beta   90.00
_cell.angle_gamma   90.00
#
_symmetry.space_group_name_H-M   'P 1'
#
loop_
_entity.id
_entity.type
_entity.pdbx_description
1 polymer ?
#
loop_
_entity_poly.entity_id
_entity_poly.type
_entity_poly.pdbx_seq_one_letter_code
_entity_poly.pdbx_strand_id
1 'polypeptide(L)'
;MPYRSFICRLLFCAVFSVSVLNIFTRATQPRFHAGKASNHHLTEETFCPKSKLADDVLVVLRTGATESQEKVPVHFRTTLRCVPHFVVHSDLDEDIEGHAVHDVLKGVSEETKTTNEDFKLYHQLQEHGRRGVKQQQVLTSLSGSSQGDYLRTDNAGWQLDKWKFLPMIDQALEEKPDAKWYFFMEADTYMNWNNLLEFLGNFDDSKPYYIGKHLFINEVEFAYGGAGFALSNPAMQRVASRRSERISEYEDFTKTHWVGDCALGKVLEDVHVPLHRAFPHFQGDSPATLDPAVSKIDRDLWCFPAVTYHHVATAEIEELWDFEQDWYKRHQILLRHRDVFMELVRPKIDASVPGWDNMSADKEYNAHDHSAVENELERNAWKSFEHCRALCEEQDNCMQFSFDAGSCGISTSFRLGYAKPQGMMRSGWMLDRVDDLFRSLEEQCGLRDWFAPQESTTNTELKMKMRRKRTVTFPTQP
;
A
#
# COMPACT_ATOMS: atom_id res chain seq x y z
N MET A 1 -60.86 36.99 36.70
CA MET A 1 -60.45 35.70 36.10
C MET A 1 -59.67 35.88 34.77
N PRO A 2 -58.39 36.32 34.77
CA PRO A 2 -57.53 36.17 33.59
C PRO A 2 -56.23 35.38 33.86
N TYR A 3 -55.87 35.13 35.12
CA TYR A 3 -54.57 34.57 35.51
C TYR A 3 -54.44 33.07 35.25
N ARG A 4 -55.54 32.31 35.38
CA ARG A 4 -55.54 30.85 35.12
C ARG A 4 -55.39 30.48 33.64
N SER A 5 -55.88 31.33 32.73
CA SER A 5 -55.76 31.09 31.28
C SER A 5 -54.35 31.37 30.75
N PHE A 6 -53.65 32.34 31.37
CA PHE A 6 -52.26 32.67 31.02
C PHE A 6 -51.27 31.57 31.45
N ILE A 7 -51.45 31.03 32.66
CA ILE A 7 -50.61 29.93 33.17
C ILE A 7 -50.83 28.64 32.36
N CYS A 8 -52.07 28.32 31.97
CA CYS A 8 -52.33 27.17 31.12
C CYS A 8 -51.71 27.32 29.72
N ARG A 9 -51.69 28.53 29.14
CA ARG A 9 -51.03 28.76 27.84
C ARG A 9 -49.51 28.65 27.93
N LEU A 10 -48.89 29.14 29.01
CA LEU A 10 -47.44 28.99 29.23
C LEU A 10 -47.04 27.52 29.45
N LEU A 11 -47.84 26.76 30.20
CA LEU A 11 -47.61 25.33 30.40
C LEU A 11 -47.79 24.54 29.10
N PHE A 12 -48.79 24.87 28.29
CA PHE A 12 -48.99 24.21 26.99
C PHE A 12 -47.85 24.51 26.02
N CYS A 13 -47.36 25.77 25.96
CA CYS A 13 -46.20 26.13 25.15
C CYS A 13 -44.93 25.42 25.64
N ALA A 14 -44.69 25.35 26.95
CA ALA A 14 -43.51 24.67 27.50
C ALA A 14 -43.54 23.16 27.22
N VAL A 15 -44.68 22.49 27.36
CA VAL A 15 -44.83 21.06 27.08
C VAL A 15 -44.72 20.77 25.58
N PHE A 16 -45.26 21.65 24.73
CA PHE A 16 -45.15 21.51 23.27
C PHE A 16 -43.70 21.75 22.80
N SER A 17 -42.99 22.73 23.37
CA SER A 17 -41.57 22.97 23.08
C SER A 17 -40.67 21.81 23.51
N VAL A 18 -40.90 21.21 24.68
CA VAL A 18 -40.14 20.04 25.15
C VAL A 18 -40.45 18.79 24.32
N SER A 19 -41.69 18.65 23.85
CA SER A 19 -42.12 17.53 23.00
C SER A 19 -41.60 17.65 21.57
N VAL A 20 -41.58 18.87 21.00
CA VAL A 20 -40.98 19.13 19.67
C VAL A 20 -39.46 18.99 19.72
N LEU A 21 -38.78 19.45 20.79
CA LEU A 21 -37.36 19.19 21.00
C LEU A 21 -37.06 17.68 21.15
N ASN A 22 -37.92 16.90 21.82
CA ASN A 22 -37.76 15.44 21.92
C ASN A 22 -38.05 14.67 20.61
N ILE A 23 -38.87 15.24 19.72
CA ILE A 23 -39.16 14.65 18.40
C ILE A 23 -38.03 14.97 17.40
N PHE A 24 -37.49 16.19 17.40
CA PHE A 24 -36.37 16.57 16.53
C PHE A 24 -35.01 16.07 17.01
N THR A 25 -34.85 15.71 18.30
CA THR A 25 -33.64 15.01 18.78
C THR A 25 -33.70 13.49 18.60
N ARG A 26 -34.86 12.93 18.22
CA ARG A 26 -35.03 11.49 17.90
C ARG A 26 -35.11 11.17 16.40
N ALA A 27 -35.15 12.17 15.53
CA ALA A 27 -35.06 11.96 14.09
C ALA A 27 -33.62 12.18 13.62
N THR A 28 -33.05 11.13 13.02
CA THR A 28 -31.79 11.12 12.26
C THR A 28 -30.52 11.51 13.03
N GLN A 29 -30.05 10.57 13.86
CA GLN A 29 -28.62 10.26 13.86
C GLN A 29 -28.39 9.07 12.91
N PRO A 30 -27.38 9.10 12.03
CA PRO A 30 -26.97 7.90 11.32
C PRO A 30 -26.56 6.89 12.40
N ARG A 31 -27.22 5.72 12.39
CA ARG A 31 -26.81 4.59 13.19
C ARG A 31 -25.48 4.08 12.63
N PHE A 32 -24.38 4.67 13.06
CA PHE A 32 -23.16 3.90 13.19
C PHE A 32 -23.46 2.80 14.20
N HIS A 33 -23.38 1.55 13.75
CA HIS A 33 -23.27 0.42 14.66
C HIS A 33 -21.97 0.59 15.44
N ALA A 34 -22.00 1.35 16.54
CA ALA A 34 -21.11 1.13 17.64
C ALA A 34 -21.46 -0.25 18.19
N GLY A 35 -20.78 -1.28 17.68
CA GLY A 35 -20.81 -2.61 18.26
C GLY A 35 -20.55 -2.44 19.75
N LYS A 36 -21.50 -2.90 20.58
CA LYS A 36 -21.19 -3.16 21.99
C LYS A 36 -19.90 -3.98 22.00
N ALA A 37 -18.90 -3.49 22.73
CA ALA A 37 -17.79 -4.31 23.19
C ALA A 37 -18.40 -5.44 24.02
N SER A 38 -18.78 -6.51 23.34
CA SER A 38 -19.04 -7.79 23.96
C SER A 38 -17.66 -8.35 24.26
N ASN A 39 -17.36 -8.57 25.53
CA ASN A 39 -16.32 -9.50 25.96
C ASN A 39 -16.75 -10.92 25.55
N HIS A 40 -16.82 -11.17 24.24
CA HIS A 40 -16.74 -12.49 23.68
C HIS A 40 -15.26 -12.70 23.33
N HIS A 41 -14.55 -13.38 24.23
CA HIS A 41 -13.51 -14.32 23.82
C HIS A 41 -14.18 -15.41 22.98
N LEU A 42 -14.61 -15.06 21.76
CA LEU A 42 -14.61 -15.99 20.66
C LEU A 42 -13.17 -15.91 20.16
N THR A 43 -12.39 -16.95 20.43
CA THR A 43 -11.23 -17.24 19.59
C THR A 43 -11.78 -17.43 18.18
N GLU A 44 -11.94 -16.35 17.42
CA GLU A 44 -12.19 -16.48 16.00
C GLU A 44 -11.01 -17.26 15.43
N GLU A 45 -11.30 -18.42 14.84
CA GLU A 45 -10.29 -19.17 14.11
C GLU A 45 -9.75 -18.26 13.01
N THR A 46 -8.51 -17.80 13.19
CA THR A 46 -7.76 -17.06 12.18
C THR A 46 -7.57 -17.99 10.97
N PHE A 47 -7.97 -17.54 9.80
CA PHE A 47 -7.63 -18.20 8.55
C PHE A 47 -6.13 -18.03 8.31
N CYS A 48 -5.40 -19.15 8.29
CA CYS A 48 -4.03 -19.22 7.82
C CYS A 48 -3.94 -20.22 6.65
N PRO A 49 -3.27 -19.84 5.55
CA PRO A 49 -3.15 -20.69 4.38
C PRO A 49 -2.35 -21.95 4.67
N LYS A 50 -2.84 -23.11 4.19
CA LYS A 50 -2.14 -24.40 4.32
C LYS A 50 -1.21 -24.62 3.13
N SER A 51 -0.13 -23.86 3.07
CA SER A 51 0.90 -24.00 2.02
C SER A 51 2.18 -24.62 2.58
N LYS A 52 2.75 -25.60 1.86
CA LYS A 52 4.09 -26.13 2.18
C LYS A 52 5.19 -25.10 1.97
N LEU A 53 4.95 -24.10 1.12
CA LEU A 53 5.91 -23.02 0.85
C LEU A 53 6.05 -22.09 2.06
N ALA A 54 5.08 -22.05 2.97
CA ALA A 54 5.10 -21.13 4.12
C ALA A 54 6.33 -21.30 5.02
N ASP A 55 6.78 -22.54 5.25
CA ASP A 55 7.97 -22.84 6.05
C ASP A 55 9.29 -22.53 5.32
N ASP A 56 9.22 -22.34 4.00
CA ASP A 56 10.36 -22.07 3.13
C ASP A 56 10.52 -20.56 2.82
N VAL A 57 9.73 -19.69 3.45
CA VAL A 57 9.75 -18.24 3.23
C VAL A 57 10.18 -17.53 4.51
N LEU A 58 11.15 -16.62 4.42
CA LEU A 58 11.44 -15.65 5.48
C LEU A 58 10.81 -14.30 5.11
N VAL A 59 9.95 -13.77 5.99
CA VAL A 59 9.46 -12.38 5.86
C VAL A 59 10.35 -11.45 6.66
N VAL A 60 10.87 -10.42 6.01
CA VAL A 60 11.74 -9.40 6.60
C VAL A 60 10.96 -8.09 6.66
N LEU A 61 10.58 -7.67 7.87
CA LEU A 61 9.89 -6.41 8.10
C LEU A 61 10.92 -5.33 8.43
N ARG A 62 11.10 -4.35 7.53
CA ARG A 62 12.01 -3.21 7.71
C ARG A 62 11.26 -2.02 8.33
N THR A 63 11.90 -1.34 9.28
CA THR A 63 11.35 -0.14 9.94
C THR A 63 12.46 0.80 10.41
N GLY A 64 12.15 2.06 10.71
CA GLY A 64 13.04 2.95 11.48
C GLY A 64 12.73 2.98 12.97
N ALA A 65 13.72 3.20 13.83
CA ALA A 65 13.48 3.37 15.26
C ALA A 65 12.57 4.59 15.54
N THR A 66 12.52 5.58 14.66
CA THR A 66 11.62 6.74 14.83
C THR A 66 10.14 6.40 14.72
N GLU A 67 9.77 5.27 14.12
CA GLU A 67 8.36 4.89 13.84
C GLU A 67 8.00 3.46 14.28
N SER A 68 8.97 2.59 14.58
CA SER A 68 8.73 1.15 14.79
C SER A 68 7.74 0.85 15.91
N GLN A 69 7.78 1.59 17.02
CA GLN A 69 6.85 1.44 18.15
C GLN A 69 5.38 1.75 17.78
N GLU A 70 5.16 2.56 16.74
CA GLU A 70 3.82 2.91 16.27
C GLU A 70 3.35 1.98 15.14
N LYS A 71 4.25 1.65 14.20
CA LYS A 71 3.90 0.93 12.97
C LYS A 71 4.07 -0.59 13.05
N VAL A 72 5.00 -1.13 13.86
CA VAL A 72 5.26 -2.59 13.90
C VAL A 72 4.19 -3.39 14.65
N PRO A 73 3.68 -2.96 15.83
CA PRO A 73 2.76 -3.78 16.65
C PRO A 73 1.49 -4.26 15.95
N VAL A 74 1.00 -3.53 14.93
CA VAL A 74 -0.17 -3.99 14.17
C VAL A 74 0.11 -5.32 13.48
N HIS A 75 1.31 -5.52 12.92
CA HIS A 75 1.65 -6.71 12.15
C HIS A 75 1.69 -7.97 12.99
N PHE A 76 2.15 -7.90 14.26
CA PHE A 76 2.11 -9.03 15.19
C PHE A 76 0.68 -9.47 15.52
N ARG A 77 -0.27 -8.53 15.47
CA ARG A 77 -1.69 -8.76 15.72
C ARG A 77 -2.48 -9.09 14.45
N THR A 78 -1.89 -8.88 13.26
CA THR A 78 -2.52 -9.08 11.95
C THR A 78 -1.62 -9.91 11.01
N THR A 79 -0.96 -9.27 10.04
CA THR A 79 -0.35 -9.88 8.85
C THR A 79 0.69 -10.96 9.14
N LEU A 80 1.43 -10.84 10.25
CA LEU A 80 2.49 -11.81 10.61
C LEU A 80 1.96 -13.01 11.42
N ARG A 81 0.69 -13.02 11.84
CA ARG A 81 0.13 -14.11 12.66
C ARG A 81 0.18 -15.47 11.97
N CYS A 82 0.09 -15.50 10.64
CA CYS A 82 0.12 -16.71 9.84
C CYS A 82 1.49 -16.99 9.20
N VAL A 83 2.51 -16.16 9.49
CA VAL A 83 3.85 -16.26 8.93
C VAL A 83 4.74 -17.06 9.90
N PRO A 84 5.21 -18.26 9.53
CA PRO A 84 6.00 -19.10 10.44
C PRO A 84 7.38 -18.53 10.77
N HIS A 85 7.98 -17.81 9.83
CA HIS A 85 9.33 -17.27 9.93
C HIS A 85 9.36 -15.80 9.50
N PHE A 86 9.64 -14.93 10.45
CA PHE A 86 9.86 -13.52 10.18
C PHE A 86 10.96 -12.94 11.08
N VAL A 87 11.56 -11.85 10.62
CA VAL A 87 12.52 -11.04 11.36
C VAL A 87 12.18 -9.56 11.19
N VAL A 88 12.41 -8.77 12.24
CA VAL A 88 12.21 -7.32 12.20
C VAL A 88 13.58 -6.62 12.18
N HIS A 89 13.82 -5.84 11.13
CA HIS A 89 15.07 -5.12 10.91
C HIS A 89 14.88 -3.62 11.06
N SER A 90 15.79 -2.98 11.80
CA SER A 90 15.79 -1.54 12.06
C SER A 90 17.20 -0.94 12.15
N ASP A 91 17.28 0.30 12.63
CA ASP A 91 18.51 1.05 12.90
C ASP A 91 18.88 1.08 14.40
N LEU A 92 18.18 0.28 15.21
CA LEU A 92 18.39 0.13 16.65
C LEU A 92 18.00 -1.29 17.09
N ASP A 93 18.80 -1.91 17.95
CA ASP A 93 18.39 -3.14 18.62
C ASP A 93 17.36 -2.80 19.70
N GLU A 94 16.21 -3.47 19.67
CA GLU A 94 15.18 -3.30 20.69
C GLU A 94 14.28 -4.53 20.80
N ASP A 95 13.32 -4.44 21.71
CA ASP A 95 12.22 -5.38 21.84
C ASP A 95 10.90 -4.62 21.66
N ILE A 96 10.02 -5.14 20.80
CA ILE A 96 8.67 -4.62 20.59
C ILE A 96 7.69 -5.77 20.83
N GLU A 97 6.87 -5.65 21.86
CA GLU A 97 5.87 -6.65 22.24
C GLU A 97 6.43 -8.09 22.34
N GLY A 98 7.66 -8.24 22.87
CA GLY A 98 8.33 -9.53 23.04
C GLY A 98 8.99 -10.09 21.78
N HIS A 99 9.06 -9.31 20.70
CA HIS A 99 9.77 -9.65 19.47
C HIS A 99 11.05 -8.82 19.36
N ALA A 100 12.15 -9.50 19.06
CA ALA A 100 13.42 -8.85 18.82
C ALA A 100 13.38 -8.04 17.52
N VAL A 101 13.93 -6.83 17.59
CA VAL A 101 14.19 -5.95 16.45
C VAL A 101 15.70 -5.79 16.35
N HIS A 102 16.25 -6.04 15.17
CA HIS A 102 17.69 -6.12 14.96
C HIS A 102 18.23 -4.90 14.22
N ASP A 103 19.30 -4.32 14.75
CA ASP A 103 20.05 -3.27 14.07
C ASP A 103 20.85 -3.83 12.88
N VAL A 104 20.38 -3.54 11.66
CA VAL A 104 21.07 -3.95 10.43
C VAL A 104 22.25 -3.04 10.09
N LEU A 105 22.31 -1.83 10.63
CA LEU A 105 23.35 -0.86 10.29
C LEU A 105 24.70 -1.20 10.90
N LYS A 106 24.76 -2.17 11.81
CA LYS A 106 26.01 -2.84 12.22
C LYS A 106 26.79 -3.39 11.03
N GLY A 107 26.11 -3.80 9.96
CA GLY A 107 26.71 -4.31 8.73
C GLY A 107 27.31 -3.24 7.81
N VAL A 108 27.24 -1.95 8.18
CA VAL A 108 27.90 -0.84 7.49
C VAL A 108 29.28 -0.58 8.10
N SER A 109 30.27 -0.26 7.26
CA SER A 109 31.65 -0.04 7.70
C SER A 109 31.78 1.09 8.73
N GLU A 110 32.71 0.95 9.67
CA GLU A 110 33.00 2.00 10.67
C GLU A 110 33.47 3.31 10.02
N GLU A 111 34.19 3.23 8.90
CA GLU A 111 34.62 4.40 8.14
C GLU A 111 33.41 5.19 7.62
N THR A 112 32.43 4.52 7.01
CA THR A 112 31.20 5.16 6.53
C THR A 112 30.37 5.72 7.69
N LYS A 113 30.20 4.95 8.77
CA LYS A 113 29.43 5.39 9.94
C LYS A 113 30.03 6.63 10.61
N THR A 114 31.35 6.78 10.60
CA THR A 114 32.04 7.91 11.23
C THR A 114 32.16 9.14 10.32
N THR A 115 32.29 8.96 9.01
CA THR A 115 32.56 10.05 8.06
C THR A 115 31.31 10.62 7.40
N ASN A 116 30.21 9.88 7.36
CA ASN A 116 28.98 10.29 6.69
C ASN A 116 27.96 10.90 7.67
N GLU A 117 27.40 12.05 7.30
CA GLU A 117 26.41 12.77 8.10
C GLU A 117 25.07 12.05 8.25
N ASP A 118 24.75 11.12 7.34
CA ASP A 118 23.52 10.31 7.41
C ASP A 118 23.43 9.53 8.75
N PHE A 119 24.58 9.18 9.36
CA PHE A 119 24.66 8.44 10.62
C PHE A 119 24.53 9.29 11.88
N LYS A 120 24.28 10.60 11.77
CA LYS A 120 24.03 11.47 12.95
C LYS A 120 22.89 10.94 13.82
N LEU A 121 21.78 10.51 13.20
CA LEU A 121 20.65 9.93 13.91
C LEU A 121 21.02 8.57 14.55
N TYR A 122 21.74 7.72 13.81
CA TYR A 122 22.21 6.43 14.33
C TYR A 122 23.06 6.60 15.59
N HIS A 123 24.04 7.51 15.58
CA HIS A 123 24.86 7.77 16.77
C HIS A 123 24.04 8.25 17.97
N GLN A 124 23.03 9.10 17.75
CA GLN A 124 22.11 9.52 18.80
C GLN A 124 21.29 8.35 19.38
N LEU A 125 20.81 7.45 18.51
CA LEU A 125 20.09 6.25 18.92
C LEU A 125 20.99 5.31 19.74
N GLN A 126 22.25 5.13 19.33
CA GLN A 126 23.20 4.28 20.05
C GLN A 126 23.65 4.89 21.40
N GLU A 127 23.85 6.21 21.47
CA GLU A 127 24.30 6.89 22.70
C GLU A 127 23.20 7.08 23.74
N HIS A 128 21.97 7.33 23.30
CA HIS A 128 20.89 7.77 24.19
C HIS A 128 19.66 6.87 24.16
N GLY A 129 19.65 5.85 23.30
CA GLY A 129 18.44 5.11 22.94
C GLY A 129 17.37 6.04 22.39
N ARG A 130 16.14 5.54 22.38
CA ARG A 130 14.95 6.30 21.95
C ARG A 130 14.73 7.61 22.71
N ARG A 131 15.11 7.65 23.99
CA ARG A 131 14.84 8.80 24.88
C ARG A 131 15.64 10.06 24.51
N GLY A 132 16.77 9.91 23.81
CA GLY A 132 17.57 11.05 23.35
C GLY A 132 17.14 11.63 22.02
N VAL A 133 16.37 10.87 21.23
CA VAL A 133 15.74 11.38 20.01
C VAL A 133 14.51 12.14 20.47
N LYS A 134 14.55 13.48 20.42
CA LYS A 134 13.32 14.28 20.48
C LYS A 134 12.37 13.62 19.49
N GLN A 135 11.12 13.37 19.86
CA GLN A 135 10.07 13.07 18.90
C GLN A 135 10.11 14.20 17.86
N GLN A 136 10.90 14.02 16.79
CA GLN A 136 10.54 14.52 15.50
C GLN A 136 9.12 14.03 15.39
N GLN A 137 8.17 14.96 15.25
CA GLN A 137 6.84 14.56 14.88
C GLN A 137 7.04 13.53 13.79
N VAL A 138 6.68 12.30 14.12
CA VAL A 138 6.49 11.28 13.12
C VAL A 138 5.38 11.93 12.32
N LEU A 139 5.77 12.70 11.29
CA LEU A 139 5.01 12.78 10.08
C LEU A 139 5.11 11.35 9.58
N THR A 140 4.39 10.46 10.27
CA THR A 140 3.80 9.25 9.72
C THR A 140 3.43 9.71 8.35
N SER A 141 4.03 9.13 7.31
CA SER A 141 3.56 9.33 5.95
C SER A 141 2.06 9.14 6.05
N LEU A 142 1.32 10.25 6.15
CA LEU A 142 -0.10 10.23 6.43
C LEU A 142 -0.63 9.47 5.23
N SER A 143 -1.53 8.52 5.46
CA SER A 143 -2.16 7.84 4.33
C SER A 143 -2.61 8.92 3.33
N GLY A 144 -2.14 8.83 2.09
CA GLY A 144 -2.35 9.87 1.08
C GLY A 144 -1.32 10.99 0.97
N SER A 145 -0.13 10.87 1.55
CA SER A 145 1.01 11.74 1.22
C SER A 145 1.34 11.60 -0.27
N SER A 146 0.83 12.53 -1.09
CA SER A 146 1.11 12.61 -2.53
C SER A 146 2.55 13.03 -2.84
N GLN A 147 3.28 13.52 -1.82
CA GLN A 147 4.73 13.54 -1.85
C GLN A 147 5.19 12.14 -1.48
N GLY A 148 5.53 11.33 -2.48
CA GLY A 148 6.30 10.11 -2.25
C GLY A 148 7.48 10.47 -1.34
N ASP A 149 7.77 9.61 -0.36
CA ASP A 149 8.79 9.85 0.68
C ASP A 149 10.14 10.32 0.11
N TYR A 150 10.38 9.95 -1.14
CA TYR A 150 11.39 10.40 -2.06
C TYR A 150 11.62 11.93 -2.20
N LEU A 151 10.65 12.79 -1.84
CA LEU A 151 10.81 14.26 -1.86
C LEU A 151 11.26 14.84 -0.51
N ARG A 152 11.33 14.03 0.55
CA ARG A 152 11.70 14.46 1.92
C ARG A 152 13.18 14.18 2.23
N THR A 153 14.06 14.68 1.37
CA THR A 153 15.52 14.45 1.45
C THR A 153 16.20 15.07 2.67
N ASP A 154 15.51 15.93 3.41
CA ASP A 154 15.95 16.58 4.65
C ASP A 154 15.58 15.79 5.93
N ASN A 155 14.79 14.72 5.80
CA ASN A 155 14.42 13.87 6.93
C ASN A 155 15.58 12.94 7.31
N ALA A 156 16.15 13.13 8.50
CA ALA A 156 17.25 12.32 9.03
C ALA A 156 16.92 10.82 9.11
N GLY A 157 15.66 10.45 9.38
CA GLY A 157 15.21 9.05 9.35
C GLY A 157 15.28 8.46 7.95
N TRP A 158 14.85 9.21 6.93
CA TRP A 158 14.91 8.79 5.53
C TRP A 158 16.36 8.68 5.02
N GLN A 159 17.21 9.66 5.37
CA GLN A 159 18.63 9.65 5.05
C GLN A 159 19.35 8.43 5.61
N LEU A 160 18.98 8.00 6.82
CA LEU A 160 19.52 6.81 7.45
C LEU A 160 18.95 5.53 6.85
N ASP A 161 17.66 5.51 6.52
CA ASP A 161 16.95 4.31 6.06
C ASP A 161 17.55 3.67 4.80
N LYS A 162 18.04 4.49 3.86
CA LYS A 162 18.68 4.00 2.62
C LYS A 162 19.84 3.03 2.88
N TRP A 163 20.51 3.14 4.02
CA TRP A 163 21.67 2.32 4.39
C TRP A 163 21.31 0.91 4.85
N LYS A 164 20.03 0.63 5.13
CA LYS A 164 19.57 -0.67 5.65
C LYS A 164 19.48 -1.74 4.58
N PHE A 165 19.20 -1.38 3.33
CA PHE A 165 18.86 -2.33 2.26
C PHE A 165 19.91 -3.41 2.04
N LEU A 166 21.19 -3.02 1.93
CA LEU A 166 22.26 -3.95 1.64
C LEU A 166 22.64 -4.85 2.84
N PRO A 167 22.93 -4.34 4.05
CA PRO A 167 23.25 -5.21 5.18
C PRO A 167 22.08 -6.09 5.63
N MET A 168 20.83 -5.67 5.39
CA MET A 168 19.64 -6.48 5.63
C MET A 168 19.63 -7.78 4.81
N ILE A 169 20.22 -7.79 3.59
CA ILE A 169 20.32 -9.01 2.79
C ILE A 169 21.17 -10.06 3.50
N ASP A 170 22.32 -9.65 4.02
CA ASP A 170 23.26 -10.56 4.70
C ASP A 170 22.64 -11.10 5.99
N GLN A 171 22.04 -10.23 6.81
CA GLN A 171 21.40 -10.65 8.06
C GLN A 171 20.20 -11.58 7.82
N ALA A 172 19.37 -11.30 6.81
CA ALA A 172 18.26 -12.19 6.47
C ALA A 172 18.75 -13.58 6.01
N LEU A 173 19.82 -13.62 5.20
CA LEU A 173 20.43 -14.87 4.75
C LEU A 173 21.06 -15.66 5.91
N GLU A 174 21.63 -14.99 6.90
CA GLU A 174 22.15 -15.62 8.12
C GLU A 174 21.05 -16.17 9.02
N GLU A 175 19.91 -15.46 9.12
CA GLU A 175 18.76 -15.84 9.95
C GLU A 175 18.11 -17.14 9.47
N LYS A 176 17.89 -17.27 8.15
CA LYS A 176 17.27 -18.47 7.57
C LYS A 176 17.96 -18.90 6.27
N PRO A 177 19.18 -19.45 6.33
CA PRO A 177 19.99 -19.75 5.14
C PRO A 177 19.37 -20.78 4.20
N ASP A 178 18.43 -21.58 4.69
CA ASP A 178 17.70 -22.61 3.95
C ASP A 178 16.35 -22.15 3.38
N ALA A 179 15.92 -20.90 3.62
CA ALA A 179 14.71 -20.35 3.01
C ALA A 179 14.83 -20.37 1.49
N LYS A 180 13.78 -20.78 0.78
CA LYS A 180 13.69 -20.67 -0.68
C LYS A 180 13.47 -19.24 -1.13
N TRP A 181 12.70 -18.50 -0.34
CA TRP A 181 12.29 -17.13 -0.64
C TRP A 181 12.48 -16.22 0.55
N TYR A 182 12.87 -14.99 0.25
CA TYR A 182 12.98 -13.89 1.20
C TYR A 182 12.07 -12.79 0.69
N PHE A 183 11.06 -12.43 1.48
CA PHE A 183 10.13 -11.37 1.16
C PHE A 183 10.35 -10.20 2.08
N PHE A 184 10.61 -9.03 1.51
CA PHE A 184 10.93 -7.81 2.23
C PHE A 184 9.76 -6.84 2.14
N MET A 185 9.36 -6.26 3.27
CA MET A 185 8.27 -5.28 3.36
C MET A 185 8.59 -4.18 4.37
N GLU A 186 7.88 -3.07 4.30
CA GLU A 186 7.97 -1.96 5.26
C GLU A 186 6.83 -2.03 6.27
N ALA A 187 6.95 -1.29 7.38
CA ALA A 187 5.97 -1.28 8.48
C ALA A 187 4.63 -0.59 8.11
N ASP A 188 4.51 0.00 6.93
CA ASP A 188 3.27 0.53 6.35
C ASP A 188 2.91 -0.15 5.02
N THR A 189 3.37 -1.39 4.84
CA THR A 189 2.97 -2.27 3.74
C THR A 189 1.97 -3.32 4.26
N TYR A 190 0.78 -3.40 3.67
CA TYR A 190 -0.10 -4.55 3.87
C TYR A 190 0.34 -5.72 2.99
N MET A 191 0.39 -6.94 3.54
CA MET A 191 0.75 -8.16 2.82
C MET A 191 -0.36 -9.20 2.95
N ASN A 192 -0.97 -9.58 1.82
CA ASN A 192 -1.86 -10.75 1.77
C ASN A 192 -1.02 -12.02 1.69
N TRP A 193 -0.92 -12.73 2.81
CA TRP A 193 -0.02 -13.88 2.95
C TRP A 193 -0.39 -15.05 2.02
N ASN A 194 -1.68 -15.34 1.90
CA ASN A 194 -2.16 -16.42 1.02
C ASN A 194 -1.82 -16.13 -0.45
N ASN A 195 -2.09 -14.91 -0.92
CA ASN A 195 -1.77 -14.50 -2.29
C ASN A 195 -0.26 -14.45 -2.53
N LEU A 196 0.55 -14.03 -1.56
CA LEU A 196 2.02 -14.04 -1.70
C LEU A 196 2.54 -15.47 -1.91
N LEU A 197 2.09 -16.43 -1.12
CA LEU A 197 2.50 -17.83 -1.23
C LEU A 197 2.11 -18.43 -2.58
N GLU A 198 0.89 -18.15 -3.04
CA GLU A 198 0.40 -18.60 -4.34
C GLU A 198 1.19 -17.94 -5.49
N PHE A 199 1.53 -16.65 -5.37
CA PHE A 199 2.36 -15.95 -6.33
C PHE A 199 3.75 -16.58 -6.45
N LEU A 200 4.47 -16.73 -5.32
CA LEU A 200 5.81 -17.30 -5.29
C LEU A 200 5.84 -18.77 -5.72
N GLY A 201 4.76 -19.52 -5.49
CA GLY A 201 4.61 -20.92 -5.93
C GLY A 201 4.64 -21.11 -7.46
N ASN A 202 4.52 -20.04 -8.24
CA ASN A 202 4.64 -20.09 -9.70
C ASN A 202 6.09 -19.97 -10.22
N PHE A 203 7.08 -19.79 -9.34
CA PHE A 203 8.48 -19.59 -9.71
C PHE A 203 9.34 -20.80 -9.30
N ASP A 204 10.36 -21.13 -10.11
CA ASP A 204 11.36 -22.15 -9.75
C ASP A 204 12.37 -21.58 -8.76
N ASP A 205 12.22 -21.93 -7.47
CA ASP A 205 13.06 -21.43 -6.38
C ASP A 205 14.56 -21.74 -6.52
N SER A 206 14.95 -22.66 -7.42
CA SER A 206 16.35 -22.97 -7.71
C SER A 206 17.05 -21.93 -8.60
N LYS A 207 16.29 -20.97 -9.17
CA LYS A 207 16.81 -19.91 -10.05
C LYS A 207 16.94 -18.59 -9.31
N PRO A 208 17.86 -17.69 -9.74
CA PRO A 208 18.02 -16.38 -9.14
C PRO A 208 16.90 -15.44 -9.63
N TYR A 209 15.96 -15.14 -8.74
CA TYR A 209 14.84 -14.24 -9.01
C TYR A 209 14.93 -13.00 -8.12
N TYR A 210 14.69 -11.85 -8.74
CA TYR A 210 14.41 -10.58 -8.08
C TYR A 210 13.05 -10.11 -8.55
N ILE A 211 12.09 -9.94 -7.66
CA ILE A 211 10.68 -9.72 -8.01
C ILE A 211 10.14 -8.53 -7.22
N GLY A 212 9.49 -7.57 -7.90
CA GLY A 212 8.84 -6.44 -7.22
C GLY A 212 8.27 -5.39 -8.16
N LYS A 213 7.64 -4.34 -7.61
CA LYS A 213 7.09 -3.21 -8.40
C LYS A 213 8.25 -2.40 -8.99
N HIS A 214 8.33 -2.31 -10.31
CA HIS A 214 9.47 -1.68 -10.99
C HIS A 214 9.49 -0.16 -10.84
N LEU A 215 10.67 0.38 -10.57
CA LEU A 215 11.05 1.78 -10.68
C LEU A 215 12.37 1.88 -11.48
N PHE A 216 12.64 3.08 -11.96
CA PHE A 216 13.86 3.38 -12.71
C PHE A 216 14.48 4.66 -12.19
N ILE A 217 15.78 4.61 -11.91
CA ILE A 217 16.60 5.80 -11.68
C ILE A 217 17.81 5.69 -12.60
N ASN A 218 17.93 6.64 -13.52
CA ASN A 218 18.89 6.58 -14.62
C ASN A 218 18.73 5.24 -15.37
N GLU A 219 19.80 4.44 -15.47
CA GLU A 219 19.81 3.14 -16.16
C GLU A 219 19.51 1.95 -15.23
N VAL A 220 19.33 2.19 -13.92
CA VAL A 220 19.10 1.11 -12.94
C VAL A 220 17.60 0.86 -12.78
N GLU A 221 17.17 -0.35 -13.14
CA GLU A 221 15.83 -0.87 -12.84
C GLU A 221 15.84 -1.60 -11.48
N PHE A 222 14.94 -1.22 -10.57
CA PHE A 222 14.88 -1.79 -9.23
C PHE A 222 13.44 -1.93 -8.72
N ALA A 223 13.24 -2.82 -7.74
CA ALA A 223 11.98 -2.99 -7.05
C ALA A 223 11.80 -1.90 -6.01
N TYR A 224 10.64 -1.23 -6.03
CA TYR A 224 10.24 -0.26 -5.01
C TYR A 224 10.14 -0.93 -3.64
N GLY A 225 10.96 -0.49 -2.68
CA GLY A 225 11.00 -1.03 -1.33
C GLY A 225 9.65 -1.03 -0.61
N GLY A 226 8.90 0.06 -0.72
CA GLY A 226 7.60 0.23 -0.05
C GLY A 226 6.50 -0.71 -0.54
N ALA A 227 6.50 -1.06 -1.83
CA ALA A 227 5.58 -2.07 -2.37
C ALA A 227 5.95 -3.51 -1.96
N GLY A 228 7.11 -3.68 -1.30
CA GLY A 228 7.72 -4.97 -1.03
C GLY A 228 8.43 -5.58 -2.24
N PHE A 229 9.31 -6.54 -1.97
CA PHE A 229 10.02 -7.29 -2.99
C PHE A 229 10.41 -8.70 -2.51
N ALA A 230 10.60 -9.62 -3.45
CA ALA A 230 11.05 -10.97 -3.17
C ALA A 230 12.39 -11.28 -3.85
N LEU A 231 13.26 -11.98 -3.13
CA LEU A 231 14.49 -12.57 -3.65
C LEU A 231 14.45 -14.09 -3.40
N SER A 232 14.79 -14.87 -4.41
CA SER A 232 15.04 -16.30 -4.19
C SER A 232 16.40 -16.51 -3.51
N ASN A 233 16.59 -17.65 -2.86
CA ASN A 233 17.86 -17.97 -2.20
C ASN A 233 19.09 -17.82 -3.11
N PRO A 234 19.10 -18.33 -4.36
CA PRO A 234 20.23 -18.14 -5.26
C PRO A 234 20.51 -16.67 -5.59
N ALA A 235 19.49 -15.80 -5.59
CA ALA A 235 19.69 -14.36 -5.76
C ALA A 235 20.31 -13.74 -4.51
N MET A 236 19.81 -14.07 -3.31
CA MET A 236 20.37 -13.63 -2.02
C MET A 236 21.86 -13.97 -1.90
N GLN A 237 22.22 -15.22 -2.18
CA GLN A 237 23.61 -15.71 -2.15
C GLN A 237 24.53 -14.90 -3.08
N ARG A 238 24.07 -14.59 -4.30
CA ARG A 238 24.85 -13.77 -5.25
C ARG A 238 25.04 -12.35 -4.76
N VAL A 239 23.98 -11.73 -4.24
CA VAL A 239 24.03 -10.36 -3.70
C VAL A 239 24.97 -10.29 -2.51
N ALA A 240 24.83 -11.19 -1.53
CA ALA A 240 25.68 -11.24 -0.34
C ALA A 240 27.16 -11.45 -0.70
N SER A 241 27.45 -12.42 -1.57
CA SER A 241 28.81 -12.68 -2.06
C SER A 241 29.40 -11.44 -2.75
N ARG A 242 28.66 -10.82 -3.66
CA ARG A 242 29.13 -9.64 -4.41
C ARG A 242 29.32 -8.43 -3.51
N ARG A 243 28.41 -8.20 -2.57
CA ARG A 243 28.49 -7.13 -1.58
C ARG A 243 29.76 -7.28 -0.74
N SER A 244 30.04 -8.48 -0.24
CA SER A 244 31.22 -8.74 0.61
C SER A 244 32.56 -8.43 -0.07
N GLU A 245 32.64 -8.58 -1.40
CA GLU A 245 33.84 -8.26 -2.20
C GLU A 245 34.01 -6.76 -2.45
N ARG A 246 32.92 -5.99 -2.38
CA ARG A 246 32.86 -4.60 -2.89
C ARG A 246 32.11 -3.65 -1.96
N ILE A 247 32.19 -3.89 -0.65
CA ILE A 247 31.50 -3.10 0.38
C ILE A 247 31.71 -1.59 0.16
N SER A 248 32.97 -1.14 0.03
CA SER A 248 33.29 0.28 -0.17
C SER A 248 32.64 0.87 -1.43
N GLU A 249 32.58 0.13 -2.54
CA GLU A 249 31.98 0.62 -3.80
C GLU A 249 30.46 0.82 -3.63
N TYR A 250 29.78 -0.13 -2.98
CA TYR A 250 28.34 -0.03 -2.76
C TYR A 250 27.97 0.99 -1.67
N GLU A 251 28.81 1.17 -0.65
CA GLU A 251 28.65 2.24 0.33
C GLU A 251 28.85 3.62 -0.32
N ASP A 252 29.85 3.80 -1.19
CA ASP A 252 30.04 5.03 -1.96
C ASP A 252 28.86 5.32 -2.90
N PHE A 253 28.32 4.29 -3.55
CA PHE A 253 27.11 4.40 -4.35
C PHE A 253 25.92 4.85 -3.48
N THR A 254 25.72 4.21 -2.33
CA THR A 254 24.62 4.53 -1.39
C THR A 254 24.74 5.92 -0.80
N LYS A 255 25.98 6.40 -0.55
CA LYS A 255 26.26 7.76 -0.09
C LYS A 255 25.81 8.82 -1.08
N THR A 256 26.08 8.60 -2.37
CA THR A 256 25.83 9.58 -3.44
C THR A 256 24.40 9.52 -3.99
N HIS A 257 23.65 8.48 -3.64
CA HIS A 257 22.24 8.31 -3.99
C HIS A 257 21.33 8.52 -2.78
N TRP A 258 20.07 8.87 -3.04
CA TRP A 258 19.06 9.13 -2.01
C TRP A 258 18.03 8.00 -1.87
N VAL A 259 18.21 6.88 -2.60
CA VAL A 259 17.25 5.77 -2.78
C VAL A 259 17.94 4.44 -2.48
N GLY A 260 17.63 3.82 -1.34
CA GLY A 260 18.32 2.62 -0.85
C GLY A 260 17.99 1.34 -1.62
N ASP A 261 16.75 1.19 -2.07
CA ASP A 261 16.32 0.12 -2.97
C ASP A 261 17.02 0.16 -4.33
N CYS A 262 17.39 1.35 -4.80
CA CYS A 262 18.22 1.51 -6.00
C CYS A 262 19.64 0.94 -5.79
N ALA A 263 20.22 1.07 -4.59
CA ALA A 263 21.52 0.45 -4.28
C ALA A 263 21.46 -1.08 -4.34
N LEU A 264 20.38 -1.70 -3.84
CA LEU A 264 20.15 -3.13 -4.00
C LEU A 264 19.96 -3.51 -5.48
N GLY A 265 19.19 -2.74 -6.24
CA GLY A 265 19.04 -2.91 -7.69
C GLY A 265 20.36 -2.88 -8.43
N LYS A 266 21.28 -1.98 -8.05
CA LYS A 266 22.62 -1.90 -8.62
C LYS A 266 23.46 -3.16 -8.35
N VAL A 267 23.40 -3.72 -7.14
CA VAL A 267 24.10 -5.00 -6.85
C VAL A 267 23.52 -6.13 -7.71
N LEU A 268 22.19 -6.19 -7.83
CA LEU A 268 21.47 -7.20 -8.62
C LEU A 268 21.80 -7.11 -10.12
N GLU A 269 21.92 -5.89 -10.65
CA GLU A 269 22.43 -5.62 -11.99
C GLU A 269 23.85 -6.17 -12.17
N ASP A 270 24.76 -5.88 -11.24
CA ASP A 270 26.16 -6.35 -11.29
C ASP A 270 26.28 -7.88 -11.28
N VAL A 271 25.35 -8.57 -10.61
CA VAL A 271 25.29 -10.05 -10.58
C VAL A 271 24.37 -10.64 -11.64
N HIS A 272 23.91 -9.82 -12.59
CA HIS A 272 23.10 -10.22 -13.75
C HIS A 272 21.78 -10.92 -13.34
N VAL A 273 21.11 -10.41 -12.31
CA VAL A 273 19.79 -10.86 -11.86
C VAL A 273 18.78 -9.76 -12.16
N PRO A 274 18.09 -9.80 -13.32
CA PRO A 274 17.18 -8.74 -13.73
C PRO A 274 15.90 -8.72 -12.88
N LEU A 275 15.29 -7.54 -12.76
CA LEU A 275 14.00 -7.40 -12.08
C LEU A 275 12.87 -8.08 -12.87
N HIS A 276 12.15 -8.94 -12.18
CA HIS A 276 10.85 -9.44 -12.60
C HIS A 276 9.76 -8.46 -12.14
N ARG A 277 9.20 -7.72 -13.10
CA ARG A 277 8.19 -6.68 -12.85
C ARG A 277 6.90 -7.29 -12.30
N ALA A 278 6.63 -7.06 -11.02
CA ALA A 278 5.52 -7.65 -10.26
C ALA A 278 4.23 -6.83 -10.24
N PHE A 279 4.16 -5.69 -10.95
CA PHE A 279 2.90 -4.97 -11.15
C PHE A 279 1.89 -5.86 -11.92
N PRO A 280 0.60 -5.89 -11.56
CA PRO A 280 -0.06 -5.12 -10.51
C PRO A 280 -0.15 -5.82 -9.13
N HIS A 281 0.37 -7.04 -8.97
CA HIS A 281 0.28 -7.77 -7.69
C HIS A 281 0.88 -6.99 -6.52
N PHE A 282 2.01 -6.31 -6.77
CA PHE A 282 2.72 -5.51 -5.78
C PHE A 282 2.37 -4.05 -6.00
N GLN A 283 1.65 -3.43 -5.06
CA GLN A 283 1.24 -2.03 -5.16
C GLN A 283 2.01 -1.13 -4.20
N GLY A 284 2.29 0.06 -4.71
CA GLY A 284 2.90 1.15 -3.94
C GLY A 284 1.89 2.23 -3.58
N ASP A 285 0.60 1.95 -3.79
CA ASP A 285 -0.53 2.82 -3.46
C ASP A 285 -1.51 2.03 -2.57
N SER A 286 -2.17 2.70 -1.62
CA SER A 286 -3.18 2.06 -0.77
C SER A 286 -4.49 1.93 -1.55
N PRO A 287 -5.43 1.05 -1.17
CA PRO A 287 -6.75 1.03 -1.78
C PRO A 287 -7.48 2.38 -1.70
N ALA A 288 -7.09 3.24 -0.76
CA ALA A 288 -7.63 4.58 -0.63
C ALA A 288 -7.13 5.54 -1.72
N THR A 289 -5.86 5.48 -2.12
CA THR A 289 -5.25 6.41 -3.10
C THR A 289 -5.18 5.84 -4.52
N LEU A 290 -5.26 4.52 -4.64
CA LEU A 290 -5.09 3.79 -5.88
C LEU A 290 -6.29 3.99 -6.80
N ASP A 291 -6.00 4.31 -8.06
CA ASP A 291 -7.00 4.33 -9.13
C ASP A 291 -7.21 2.89 -9.65
N PRO A 292 -8.43 2.32 -9.54
CA PRO A 292 -8.72 0.96 -10.00
C PRO A 292 -8.58 0.77 -11.51
N ALA A 293 -8.61 1.87 -12.30
CA ALA A 293 -8.50 1.85 -13.74
C ALA A 293 -7.06 1.85 -14.26
N VAL A 294 -6.05 1.80 -13.38
CA VAL A 294 -4.65 1.79 -13.80
C VAL A 294 -4.35 0.52 -14.60
N SER A 295 -3.85 0.72 -15.81
CA SER A 295 -3.26 -0.32 -16.66
C SER A 295 -1.82 0.05 -16.99
N LYS A 296 -0.89 -0.86 -16.71
CA LYS A 296 0.54 -0.71 -17.04
C LYS A 296 1.07 -2.05 -17.53
N ILE A 297 2.06 -2.03 -18.41
CA ILE A 297 2.72 -3.23 -18.97
C ILE A 297 1.71 -4.30 -19.46
N ASP A 298 0.63 -3.83 -20.11
CA ASP A 298 -0.49 -4.64 -20.63
C ASP A 298 -1.20 -5.48 -19.54
N ARG A 299 -1.33 -4.91 -18.33
CA ARG A 299 -1.98 -5.54 -17.18
C ARG A 299 -2.93 -4.55 -16.51
N ASP A 300 -4.21 -4.89 -16.51
CA ASP A 300 -5.28 -4.10 -15.90
C ASP A 300 -5.41 -4.44 -14.42
N LEU A 301 -5.07 -3.49 -13.55
CA LEU A 301 -4.99 -3.71 -12.10
C LEU A 301 -6.20 -4.44 -11.52
N TRP A 302 -7.40 -4.00 -11.90
CA TRP A 302 -8.69 -4.53 -11.46
C TRP A 302 -8.75 -6.07 -11.43
N CYS A 303 -8.20 -6.71 -12.45
CA CYS A 303 -8.39 -8.14 -12.71
C CYS A 303 -7.44 -9.07 -11.94
N PHE A 304 -6.36 -8.54 -11.35
CA PHE A 304 -5.30 -9.35 -10.77
C PHE A 304 -5.43 -9.51 -9.25
N PRO A 305 -4.95 -10.64 -8.69
CA PRO A 305 -4.70 -10.84 -7.26
C PRO A 305 -3.88 -9.70 -6.63
N ALA A 306 -4.32 -9.22 -5.47
CA ALA A 306 -3.62 -8.21 -4.68
C ALA A 306 -2.65 -8.90 -3.70
N VAL A 307 -1.34 -8.68 -3.85
CA VAL A 307 -0.33 -9.25 -2.93
C VAL A 307 0.06 -8.23 -1.88
N THR A 308 0.36 -6.98 -2.29
CA THR A 308 0.68 -5.90 -1.36
C THR A 308 -0.03 -4.60 -1.68
N TYR A 309 -0.17 -3.76 -0.65
CA TYR A 309 -0.54 -2.35 -0.73
C TYR A 309 0.38 -1.53 0.17
N HIS A 310 0.61 -0.26 -0.16
CA HIS A 310 1.50 0.68 0.56
C HIS A 310 1.12 2.11 0.14
N HIS A 311 1.27 3.21 0.85
CA HIS A 311 1.49 3.45 2.26
C HIS A 311 0.16 3.25 3.00
N VAL A 312 0.05 2.19 3.79
CA VAL A 312 -1.19 1.81 4.50
C VAL A 312 -1.02 2.14 5.98
N ALA A 313 -1.91 2.96 6.55
CA ALA A 313 -1.86 3.21 7.99
C ALA A 313 -2.20 1.97 8.81
N THR A 314 -1.81 1.97 10.09
CA THR A 314 -2.07 0.87 11.03
C THR A 314 -3.56 0.50 11.10
N ALA A 315 -4.46 1.48 11.16
CA ALA A 315 -5.90 1.23 11.15
C ALA A 315 -6.40 0.62 9.83
N GLU A 316 -5.81 0.99 8.70
CA GLU A 316 -6.13 0.41 7.39
C GLU A 316 -5.56 -1.01 7.26
N ILE A 317 -4.41 -1.32 7.86
CA ILE A 317 -3.86 -2.69 7.95
C ILE A 317 -4.82 -3.59 8.73
N GLU A 318 -5.35 -3.13 9.87
CA GLU A 318 -6.35 -3.88 10.65
C GLU A 318 -7.61 -4.14 9.82
N GLU A 319 -8.11 -3.13 9.10
CA GLU A 319 -9.30 -3.26 8.26
C GLU A 319 -9.08 -4.21 7.06
N LEU A 320 -7.94 -4.11 6.38
CA LEU A 320 -7.59 -5.01 5.28
C LEU A 320 -7.42 -6.45 5.77
N TRP A 321 -6.84 -6.63 6.96
CA TRP A 321 -6.72 -7.93 7.60
C TRP A 321 -8.09 -8.54 7.90
N ASP A 322 -8.97 -7.79 8.55
CA ASP A 322 -10.32 -8.28 8.88
C ASP A 322 -11.11 -8.64 7.61
N PHE A 323 -10.99 -7.81 6.57
CA PHE A 323 -11.58 -8.08 5.26
C PHE A 323 -11.01 -9.36 4.62
N GLU A 324 -9.69 -9.55 4.64
CA GLU A 324 -9.05 -10.78 4.14
C GLU A 324 -9.51 -12.03 4.89
N GLN A 325 -9.58 -11.95 6.23
CA GLN A 325 -10.03 -13.05 7.07
C GLN A 325 -11.48 -13.44 6.78
N ASP A 326 -12.37 -12.47 6.60
CA ASP A 326 -13.75 -12.72 6.18
C ASP A 326 -13.83 -13.28 4.74
N TRP A 327 -13.03 -12.75 3.82
CA TRP A 327 -12.98 -13.22 2.43
C TRP A 327 -12.67 -14.72 2.35
N TYR A 328 -11.61 -15.18 3.00
CA TYR A 328 -11.20 -16.59 2.94
C TYR A 328 -12.04 -17.54 3.81
N LYS A 329 -12.83 -17.01 4.75
CA LYS A 329 -13.90 -17.79 5.41
C LYS A 329 -15.04 -18.10 4.44
N ARG A 330 -15.35 -17.18 3.51
CA ARG A 330 -16.46 -17.29 2.55
C ARG A 330 -16.07 -17.92 1.22
N HIS A 331 -14.81 -17.76 0.81
CA HIS A 331 -14.37 -18.07 -0.54
C HIS A 331 -13.10 -18.95 -0.56
N GLN A 332 -13.01 -19.80 -1.59
CA GLN A 332 -11.82 -20.62 -1.87
C GLN A 332 -11.02 -20.08 -3.07
N ILE A 333 -11.20 -18.79 -3.40
CA ILE A 333 -10.52 -18.11 -4.51
C ILE A 333 -9.63 -17.00 -3.98
N LEU A 334 -8.61 -16.66 -4.77
CA LEU A 334 -7.68 -15.58 -4.48
C LEU A 334 -8.38 -14.24 -4.43
N LEU A 335 -7.92 -13.39 -3.51
CA LEU A 335 -8.42 -12.03 -3.37
C LEU A 335 -7.82 -11.14 -4.45
N ARG A 336 -8.66 -10.54 -5.29
CA ARG A 336 -8.24 -9.63 -6.37
C ARG A 336 -8.45 -8.18 -5.99
N HIS A 337 -7.80 -7.28 -6.72
CA HIS A 337 -8.04 -5.84 -6.55
C HIS A 337 -9.52 -5.49 -6.72
N ARG A 338 -10.22 -6.06 -7.71
CA ARG A 338 -11.68 -5.88 -7.85
C ARG A 338 -12.47 -6.21 -6.59
N ASP A 339 -12.08 -7.24 -5.85
CA ASP A 339 -12.83 -7.72 -4.69
C ASP A 339 -12.66 -6.72 -3.54
N VAL A 340 -11.44 -6.17 -3.37
CA VAL A 340 -11.16 -5.06 -2.45
C VAL A 340 -11.96 -3.81 -2.85
N PHE A 341 -11.98 -3.43 -4.12
CA PHE A 341 -12.71 -2.23 -4.54
C PHE A 341 -14.22 -2.39 -4.41
N MET A 342 -14.78 -3.56 -4.74
CA MET A 342 -16.21 -3.82 -4.70
C MET A 342 -16.76 -4.04 -3.29
N GLU A 343 -16.06 -4.80 -2.44
CA GLU A 343 -16.58 -5.18 -1.11
C GLU A 343 -16.03 -4.30 0.03
N LEU A 344 -14.84 -3.69 -0.11
CA LEU A 344 -14.25 -2.85 0.93
C LEU A 344 -14.34 -1.34 0.63
N VAL A 345 -14.05 -0.91 -0.60
CA VAL A 345 -13.98 0.51 -0.95
C VAL A 345 -15.35 1.09 -1.32
N ARG A 346 -16.07 0.46 -2.25
CA ARG A 346 -17.34 0.92 -2.79
C ARG A 346 -18.45 1.16 -1.74
N PRO A 347 -18.52 0.43 -0.60
CA PRO A 347 -19.48 0.74 0.45
C PRO A 347 -19.19 2.02 1.24
N LYS A 348 -17.99 2.60 1.12
CA LYS A 348 -17.56 3.79 1.87
C LYS A 348 -17.84 5.12 1.16
N ILE A 349 -18.20 5.09 -0.13
CA ILE A 349 -18.45 6.28 -0.94
C ILE A 349 -19.95 6.62 -0.99
N ASP A 350 -20.27 7.90 -1.15
CA ASP A 350 -21.64 8.40 -1.33
C ASP A 350 -21.62 9.70 -2.15
N ALA A 351 -22.77 10.19 -2.63
CA ALA A 351 -22.89 11.46 -3.32
C ALA A 351 -22.52 12.67 -2.41
N SER A 352 -22.47 12.48 -1.08
CA SER A 352 -22.06 13.52 -0.13
C SER A 352 -21.56 12.94 1.19
N VAL A 353 -20.25 13.01 1.41
CA VAL A 353 -19.57 12.52 2.61
C VAL A 353 -18.89 13.71 3.32
N PRO A 354 -19.38 14.14 4.49
CA PRO A 354 -18.78 15.21 5.27
C PRO A 354 -17.52 14.75 6.02
N GLY A 355 -16.57 15.65 6.22
CA GLY A 355 -15.31 15.37 6.93
C GLY A 355 -14.45 14.37 6.19
N TRP A 356 -14.43 14.43 4.85
CA TRP A 356 -13.74 13.48 3.99
C TRP A 356 -13.04 14.21 2.85
N ASP A 357 -11.84 13.76 2.53
CA ASP A 357 -11.00 14.22 1.44
C ASP A 357 -10.77 13.07 0.47
N ASN A 358 -11.53 13.05 -0.62
CA ASN A 358 -11.36 12.07 -1.71
C ASN A 358 -10.20 12.39 -2.65
N MET A 359 -9.39 13.42 -2.35
CA MET A 359 -8.23 13.84 -3.12
C MET A 359 -8.56 14.27 -4.56
N SER A 360 -9.72 14.91 -4.74
CA SER A 360 -10.08 15.54 -6.01
C SER A 360 -9.19 16.76 -6.28
N ALA A 361 -8.17 16.58 -7.11
CA ALA A 361 -7.07 17.54 -7.30
C ALA A 361 -6.67 17.75 -8.77
N ASP A 362 -7.41 17.22 -9.75
CA ASP A 362 -7.05 17.37 -11.17
C ASP A 362 -7.27 18.82 -11.64
N LYS A 363 -8.32 19.47 -11.12
CA LYS A 363 -8.58 20.91 -11.28
C LYS A 363 -9.16 21.49 -9.99
N GLU A 364 -8.75 22.72 -9.69
CA GLU A 364 -9.23 23.48 -8.54
C GLU A 364 -9.87 24.80 -8.98
N TYR A 365 -11.05 25.09 -8.43
CA TYR A 365 -11.83 26.29 -8.68
C TYR A 365 -11.97 27.07 -7.37
N ASN A 366 -11.54 28.33 -7.37
CA ASN A 366 -11.54 29.21 -6.20
C ASN A 366 -11.90 30.66 -6.58
N ALA A 367 -12.15 31.50 -5.57
CA ALA A 367 -12.54 32.90 -5.77
C ALA A 367 -11.48 33.74 -6.49
N HIS A 368 -10.21 33.50 -6.22
CA HIS A 368 -9.12 34.31 -6.77
C HIS A 368 -8.97 34.08 -8.28
N ASP A 369 -8.98 32.82 -8.69
CA ASP A 369 -8.66 32.43 -10.06
C ASP A 369 -9.90 32.39 -10.96
N HIS A 370 -11.07 32.12 -10.38
CA HIS A 370 -12.29 31.83 -11.16
C HIS A 370 -13.42 32.84 -10.94
N SER A 371 -13.21 33.96 -10.23
CA SER A 371 -14.29 34.96 -10.07
C SER A 371 -14.69 35.69 -11.36
N ALA A 372 -13.83 35.71 -12.38
CA ALA A 372 -14.01 36.46 -13.62
C ALA A 372 -14.14 35.59 -14.89
N VAL A 373 -14.20 34.26 -14.77
CA VAL A 373 -14.36 33.37 -15.95
C VAL A 373 -15.77 33.50 -16.54
N GLU A 374 -15.91 33.31 -17.86
CA GLU A 374 -17.19 33.48 -18.55
C GLU A 374 -18.20 32.38 -18.20
N ASN A 375 -17.72 31.13 -18.05
CA ASN A 375 -18.57 29.99 -17.68
C ASN A 375 -19.16 30.19 -16.27
N GLU A 376 -20.49 30.16 -16.19
CA GLU A 376 -21.21 30.42 -14.93
C GLU A 376 -20.98 29.34 -13.87
N LEU A 377 -20.91 28.06 -14.27
CA LEU A 377 -20.67 26.96 -13.34
C LEU A 377 -19.26 27.03 -12.76
N GLU A 378 -18.25 27.27 -13.60
CA GLU A 378 -16.86 27.43 -13.14
C GLU A 378 -16.71 28.64 -12.22
N ARG A 379 -17.35 29.76 -12.57
CA ARG A 379 -17.32 31.00 -11.76
C ARG A 379 -17.96 30.83 -10.38
N ASN A 380 -18.93 29.93 -10.28
CA ASN A 380 -19.70 29.72 -9.06
C ASN A 380 -19.29 28.47 -8.28
N ALA A 381 -18.48 27.57 -8.83
CA ALA A 381 -18.17 26.26 -8.25
C ALA A 381 -17.62 26.33 -6.81
N TRP A 382 -16.81 27.34 -6.51
CA TRP A 382 -16.20 27.55 -5.21
C TRP A 382 -17.15 28.13 -4.15
N LYS A 383 -18.40 28.47 -4.50
CA LYS A 383 -19.35 29.12 -3.58
C LYS A 383 -20.01 28.15 -2.61
N SER A 384 -20.27 26.91 -3.03
CA SER A 384 -20.83 25.87 -2.16
C SER A 384 -20.58 24.48 -2.71
N PHE A 385 -20.78 23.47 -1.86
CA PHE A 385 -20.71 22.05 -2.25
C PHE A 385 -21.63 21.73 -3.43
N GLU A 386 -22.84 22.30 -3.46
CA GLU A 386 -23.82 22.11 -4.52
C GLU A 386 -23.39 22.74 -5.84
N HIS A 387 -22.71 23.89 -5.81
CA HIS A 387 -22.15 24.50 -7.02
C HIS A 387 -20.98 23.67 -7.56
N CYS A 388 -20.13 23.16 -6.67
CA CYS A 388 -19.03 22.26 -7.04
C CYS A 388 -19.56 20.96 -7.67
N ARG A 389 -20.61 20.39 -7.08
CA ARG A 389 -21.33 19.23 -7.64
C ARG A 389 -21.90 19.53 -9.03
N ALA A 390 -22.59 20.67 -9.20
CA ALA A 390 -23.19 21.04 -10.47
C ALA A 390 -22.14 21.20 -11.59
N LEU A 391 -20.95 21.73 -11.26
CA LEU A 391 -19.84 21.78 -12.20
C LEU A 391 -19.35 20.37 -12.59
N CYS A 392 -19.24 19.45 -11.63
CA CYS A 392 -18.86 18.07 -11.90
C CYS A 392 -19.94 17.32 -12.71
N GLU A 393 -21.22 17.58 -12.46
CA GLU A 393 -22.34 17.04 -13.23
C GLU A 393 -22.27 17.45 -14.70
N GLU A 394 -21.96 18.71 -15.00
CA GLU A 394 -21.78 19.23 -16.37
C GLU A 394 -20.59 18.60 -17.11
N GLN A 395 -19.53 18.23 -16.39
CA GLN A 395 -18.34 17.61 -16.99
C GLN A 395 -18.53 16.09 -17.05
N ASP A 396 -18.84 15.55 -18.23
CA ASP A 396 -19.13 14.12 -18.44
C ASP A 396 -18.07 13.16 -17.87
N ASN A 397 -16.80 13.58 -17.86
CA ASN A 397 -15.69 12.78 -17.36
C ASN A 397 -15.34 13.01 -15.89
N CYS A 398 -16.06 13.89 -15.17
CA CYS A 398 -15.82 14.11 -13.75
C CYS A 398 -16.31 12.92 -12.93
N MET A 399 -15.40 12.24 -12.24
CA MET A 399 -15.71 11.06 -11.43
C MET A 399 -16.08 11.44 -9.99
N GLN A 400 -15.46 12.50 -9.48
CA GLN A 400 -15.57 12.88 -8.08
C GLN A 400 -15.17 14.35 -7.86
N PHE A 401 -15.68 14.92 -6.77
CA PHE A 401 -15.44 16.31 -6.39
C PHE A 401 -15.26 16.46 -4.87
N SER A 402 -14.59 17.51 -4.45
CA SER A 402 -14.40 17.92 -3.05
C SER A 402 -14.64 19.41 -2.90
N PHE A 403 -15.15 19.81 -1.74
CA PHE A 403 -15.35 21.21 -1.40
C PHE A 403 -14.76 21.49 -0.03
N ASP A 404 -13.92 22.52 0.05
CA ASP A 404 -13.37 23.02 1.31
C ASP A 404 -13.39 24.55 1.33
N ALA A 405 -14.27 25.11 2.16
CA ALA A 405 -14.34 26.52 2.56
C ALA A 405 -13.92 27.56 1.49
N GLY A 406 -14.51 27.50 0.30
CA GLY A 406 -14.22 28.45 -0.78
C GLY A 406 -13.29 27.93 -1.89
N SER A 407 -13.01 26.63 -1.88
CA SER A 407 -12.36 25.90 -2.96
C SER A 407 -13.17 24.67 -3.36
N CYS A 408 -13.23 24.40 -4.66
CA CYS A 408 -13.85 23.24 -5.28
C CYS A 408 -12.80 22.47 -6.09
N GLY A 409 -12.50 21.24 -5.67
CA GLY A 409 -11.65 20.32 -6.41
C GLY A 409 -12.48 19.32 -7.21
N ILE A 410 -12.06 19.01 -8.43
CA ILE A 410 -12.66 17.94 -9.25
C ILE A 410 -11.57 17.00 -9.77
N SER A 411 -11.93 15.73 -9.98
CA SER A 411 -11.06 14.73 -10.62
C SER A 411 -11.82 13.84 -11.60
N THR A 412 -11.12 13.43 -12.64
CA THR A 412 -11.60 12.50 -13.68
C THR A 412 -11.20 11.05 -13.39
N SER A 413 -10.47 10.80 -12.31
CA SER A 413 -10.08 9.48 -11.81
C SER A 413 -10.80 9.19 -10.49
N PHE A 414 -10.99 7.91 -10.19
CA PHE A 414 -11.55 7.48 -8.91
C PHE A 414 -10.45 7.34 -7.85
N ARG A 415 -10.71 7.89 -6.66
CA ARG A 415 -9.98 7.66 -5.42
C ARG A 415 -10.96 7.65 -4.26
N LEU A 416 -10.70 6.82 -3.25
CA LEU A 416 -11.45 6.87 -2.00
C LEU A 416 -10.93 8.01 -1.11
N GLY A 417 -9.62 8.20 -0.98
CA GLY A 417 -9.02 9.19 -0.10
C GLY A 417 -9.26 8.88 1.39
N TYR A 418 -9.32 9.91 2.24
CA TYR A 418 -9.23 9.75 3.69
C TYR A 418 -10.19 10.63 4.47
N ALA A 419 -10.52 10.17 5.68
CA ALA A 419 -11.25 10.97 6.63
C ALA A 419 -10.43 12.21 7.06
N LYS A 420 -11.09 13.37 7.07
CA LYS A 420 -10.62 14.65 7.64
C LYS A 420 -11.62 15.12 8.69
N PRO A 421 -11.73 14.44 9.84
CA PRO A 421 -12.82 14.68 10.78
C PRO A 421 -12.78 16.07 11.45
N GLN A 422 -11.61 16.72 11.50
CA GLN A 422 -11.46 18.09 12.00
C GLN A 422 -11.58 19.16 10.90
N GLY A 423 -11.69 18.76 9.62
CA GLY A 423 -11.82 19.65 8.48
C GLY A 423 -13.27 20.00 8.16
N MET A 424 -13.48 21.11 7.45
CA MET A 424 -14.79 21.47 6.88
C MET A 424 -15.02 20.81 5.51
N MET A 425 -14.07 19.97 5.08
CA MET A 425 -14.07 19.35 3.77
C MET A 425 -15.23 18.37 3.60
N ARG A 426 -15.83 18.40 2.42
CA ARG A 426 -16.90 17.50 2.03
C ARG A 426 -16.63 16.98 0.63
N SER A 427 -16.67 15.66 0.47
CA SER A 427 -16.43 14.99 -0.80
C SER A 427 -17.70 14.36 -1.35
N GLY A 428 -17.77 14.19 -2.66
CA GLY A 428 -18.83 13.47 -3.34
C GLY A 428 -18.29 12.71 -4.55
N TRP A 429 -18.94 11.60 -4.87
CA TRP A 429 -18.66 10.81 -6.05
C TRP A 429 -19.88 10.80 -6.97
N MET A 430 -19.63 10.79 -8.27
CA MET A 430 -20.67 10.59 -9.28
C MET A 430 -20.98 9.10 -9.35
N LEU A 431 -21.83 8.61 -8.43
CA LEU A 431 -22.04 7.18 -8.17
C LEU A 431 -22.35 6.36 -9.43
N ASP A 432 -23.22 6.86 -10.31
CA ASP A 432 -23.54 6.19 -11.57
C ASP A 432 -22.30 6.02 -12.47
N ARG A 433 -21.45 7.06 -12.54
CA ARG A 433 -20.19 7.03 -13.31
C ARG A 433 -19.17 6.08 -12.69
N VAL A 434 -19.10 6.02 -11.35
CA VAL A 434 -18.23 5.06 -10.62
C VAL A 434 -18.69 3.63 -10.87
N ASP A 435 -19.99 3.37 -10.82
CA ASP A 435 -20.54 2.04 -11.07
C ASP A 435 -20.35 1.62 -12.55
N ASP A 436 -20.50 2.55 -13.49
CA ASP A 436 -20.17 2.35 -14.89
C ASP A 436 -18.68 2.01 -15.09
N LEU A 437 -17.78 2.75 -14.42
CA LEU A 437 -16.36 2.47 -14.43
C LEU A 437 -16.09 1.04 -13.96
N PHE A 438 -16.60 0.65 -12.79
CA PHE A 438 -16.33 -0.67 -12.21
C PHE A 438 -16.88 -1.80 -13.08
N ARG A 439 -18.07 -1.62 -13.68
CA ARG A 439 -18.61 -2.55 -14.67
C ARG A 439 -17.71 -2.68 -15.89
N SER A 440 -17.24 -1.56 -16.45
CA SER A 440 -16.38 -1.55 -17.64
C SER A 440 -15.03 -2.22 -17.40
N LEU A 441 -14.48 -2.13 -16.19
CA LEU A 441 -13.25 -2.81 -15.79
C LEU A 441 -13.47 -4.32 -15.66
N GLU A 442 -14.61 -4.74 -15.10
CA GLU A 442 -14.95 -6.16 -14.97
C GLU A 442 -15.12 -6.84 -16.35
N GLU A 443 -15.73 -6.14 -17.32
CA GLU A 443 -15.91 -6.66 -18.68
C GLU A 443 -14.59 -6.94 -19.41
N GLN A 444 -13.49 -6.31 -18.98
CA GLN A 444 -12.16 -6.48 -19.56
C GLN A 444 -11.40 -7.66 -18.95
N CYS A 445 -11.87 -8.23 -17.83
CA CYS A 445 -11.14 -9.29 -17.16
C CYS A 445 -11.13 -10.60 -17.93
N GLY A 446 -9.93 -11.05 -18.29
CA GLY A 446 -9.67 -12.37 -18.86
C GLY A 446 -9.26 -13.43 -17.82
N LEU A 447 -8.98 -14.65 -18.32
CA LEU A 447 -8.47 -15.79 -17.53
C LEU A 447 -6.93 -15.72 -17.36
N ARG A 448 -6.40 -14.64 -16.80
CA ARG A 448 -4.98 -14.56 -16.41
C ARG A 448 -4.86 -13.98 -15.01
N ASP A 449 -4.71 -14.89 -14.06
CA ASP A 449 -4.66 -14.55 -12.64
C ASP A 449 -3.23 -14.28 -12.17
N TRP A 450 -2.23 -14.78 -12.88
CA TRP A 450 -0.82 -14.65 -12.50
C TRP A 450 0.07 -14.49 -13.72
N PHE A 451 1.23 -13.89 -13.53
CA PHE A 451 2.34 -14.01 -14.46
C PHE A 451 3.57 -14.52 -13.71
N ALA A 452 4.08 -15.64 -14.18
CA ALA A 452 5.43 -16.11 -13.89
C ALA A 452 6.15 -16.27 -15.23
N PRO A 453 7.49 -16.37 -15.25
CA PRO A 453 8.21 -16.70 -16.46
C PRO A 453 7.59 -17.95 -17.09
N GLN A 454 7.19 -17.87 -18.36
CA GLN A 454 6.79 -19.07 -19.09
C GLN A 454 8.02 -19.95 -19.22
N GLU A 455 8.21 -20.89 -18.31
CA GLU A 455 9.19 -21.93 -18.50
C GLU A 455 8.80 -22.69 -19.74
N SER A 456 9.68 -22.67 -20.75
CA SER A 456 9.42 -23.28 -22.05
C SER A 456 9.28 -24.80 -21.91
N THR A 457 8.08 -25.28 -21.57
CA THR A 457 7.66 -26.66 -21.85
C THR A 457 7.50 -26.89 -23.35
N THR A 458 7.68 -25.86 -24.18
CA THR A 458 7.51 -25.84 -25.63
C THR A 458 8.80 -25.93 -26.45
N ASN A 459 9.92 -26.43 -25.92
CA ASN A 459 11.10 -26.72 -26.76
C ASN A 459 11.36 -28.20 -27.04
N THR A 460 10.71 -29.13 -26.32
CA THR A 460 10.84 -30.58 -26.58
C THR A 460 9.86 -31.04 -27.66
N GLU A 461 8.62 -30.53 -27.67
CA GLU A 461 7.64 -30.86 -28.70
C GLU A 461 7.92 -30.21 -30.06
N LEU A 462 8.40 -28.96 -30.08
CA LEU A 462 8.78 -28.27 -31.32
C LEU A 462 10.02 -28.91 -31.96
N LYS A 463 11.01 -29.34 -31.16
CA LYS A 463 12.16 -30.12 -31.65
C LYS A 463 11.74 -31.53 -32.13
N MET A 464 10.79 -32.20 -31.48
CA MET A 464 10.26 -33.49 -31.97
C MET A 464 9.43 -33.33 -33.26
N LYS A 465 8.60 -32.28 -33.39
CA LYS A 465 7.83 -31.99 -34.61
C LYS A 465 8.73 -31.59 -35.78
N MET A 466 9.83 -30.86 -35.54
CA MET A 466 10.82 -30.55 -36.59
C MET A 466 11.68 -31.77 -36.99
N ARG A 467 11.96 -32.70 -36.07
CA ARG A 467 12.63 -33.97 -36.40
C ARG A 467 11.75 -34.91 -37.24
N ARG A 468 10.45 -35.00 -36.93
CA ARG A 468 9.47 -35.81 -37.68
C ARG A 468 9.19 -35.29 -39.09
N LYS A 469 9.25 -33.96 -39.32
CA LYS A 469 9.08 -33.35 -40.66
C LYS A 469 10.30 -33.50 -41.58
N ARG A 470 11.49 -33.83 -41.06
CA ARG A 470 12.71 -34.03 -41.87
C ARG A 470 12.93 -35.47 -42.34
N THR A 471 12.05 -36.42 -41.98
CA THR A 471 12.21 -37.86 -42.30
C THR A 471 11.18 -38.41 -43.29
N VAL A 472 10.53 -37.55 -44.08
CA VAL A 472 9.68 -37.98 -45.20
C VAL A 472 10.39 -37.68 -46.52
N THR A 473 11.24 -38.64 -46.90
CA THR A 473 11.51 -39.15 -48.25
C THR A 473 11.21 -38.25 -49.46
N PHE A 474 12.28 -37.90 -50.18
CA PHE A 474 12.25 -37.57 -51.61
C PHE A 474 11.73 -38.77 -52.42
N PRO A 475 10.81 -38.57 -53.41
CA PRO A 475 10.61 -39.55 -54.44
C PRO A 475 11.71 -39.38 -55.49
N THR A 476 12.43 -40.48 -55.70
CA THR A 476 13.28 -40.73 -56.85
C THR A 476 12.45 -40.85 -58.14
N GLN A 477 13.01 -40.26 -59.20
CA GLN A 477 12.95 -40.69 -60.62
C GLN A 477 11.78 -40.24 -61.52
N PRO A 478 11.98 -40.22 -62.86
CA PRO A 478 13.12 -40.72 -63.66
C PRO A 478 14.09 -39.65 -64.18
#